data_AF-A0AAI8D7U8-F1
#
_entry.id   AF-A0AAI8D7U8-F1
#
_cell.length_a   1.000
_cell.length_b   1.000
_cell.length_c   1.000
_cell.angle_alpha   90.00
_cell.angle_beta   90.00
_cell.angle_gamma   90.00
#
_symmetry.space_group_name_H-M   'P 1'
#
loop_
_entity.id
_entity.type
_entity.pdbx_description
1 polymer ?
#
loop_
_entity_poly.entity_id
_entity_poly.type
_entity_poly.pdbx_seq_one_letter_code
_entity_poly.pdbx_strand_id
1 'polypeptide(L)'
;MMTTPDSPRKSLFARLWRDRAGNFGLATAILLPVAAATAGVAIDLNRMVQVRATLQDAADSAVLSAANALAKDDKLSDDAVLEFARKFMKAQLNNVLPGGASDQTDEEAEEDPLAGAVGNVERKLGKTGKTVEVSLSPTYTLTTNGMTALLGWKEVTVSVTATAQATPESGAAVSMYVVLDRSGSMSFTTNTVDTSVTSCVNYSAANWAYKDILPGRRNYLNPSSPCYVKKIQALKTASAVMMNELVKADPKGDLIRVGAVSYNDATQPASGMAWGVTTATNYITVLPSVPTGGTNASGGMELAFKALTEDNDAEKSAHSAKGNSDFARYIVLMTDGEMTGNSASWNPAIDTKVLEQCTAAKEEGIEIFTVAFMAPQKGRELLLACATSDDHYKEPTDMAGLVKAFGDIGKAAAAASTRLTN
;
A
#
# COMPACT_ATOMS: atom_id res chain seq x y z
N MET A 1 98.82 -58.26 39.59
CA MET A 1 99.63 -57.08 39.23
C MET A 1 99.00 -56.49 37.98
N MET A 2 98.45 -55.26 38.07
CA MET A 2 98.00 -54.37 36.95
C MET A 2 96.86 -54.91 36.04
N THR A 3 95.84 -54.16 35.57
CA THR A 3 95.54 -52.71 35.45
C THR A 3 94.02 -52.49 35.27
N THR A 4 93.59 -51.28 35.65
CA THR A 4 92.36 -50.47 35.48
C THR A 4 91.77 -50.37 34.03
N PRO A 5 90.85 -49.44 33.69
CA PRO A 5 89.55 -48.95 34.24
C PRO A 5 88.46 -48.79 33.12
N ASP A 6 87.25 -48.32 33.46
CA ASP A 6 86.53 -47.18 32.81
C ASP A 6 84.99 -47.27 32.66
N SER A 7 84.40 -46.09 32.86
CA SER A 7 83.15 -45.57 32.27
C SER A 7 81.85 -45.63 33.11
N PRO A 8 80.88 -44.72 32.87
CA PRO A 8 81.00 -43.30 33.19
C PRO A 8 79.76 -42.80 33.97
N ARG A 9 79.92 -41.72 34.76
CA ARG A 9 78.78 -40.93 35.26
C ARG A 9 78.05 -40.32 34.06
N LYS A 10 76.97 -40.96 33.59
CA LYS A 10 76.05 -40.37 32.62
C LYS A 10 75.33 -39.19 33.26
N SER A 11 75.72 -37.98 32.85
CA SER A 11 75.10 -36.72 33.26
C SER A 11 73.60 -36.71 32.98
N LEU A 12 72.79 -36.45 34.01
CA LEU A 12 71.32 -36.27 33.93
C LEU A 12 70.90 -35.26 32.84
N PHE A 13 71.75 -34.27 32.54
CA PHE A 13 71.50 -33.28 31.49
C PHE A 13 71.50 -33.86 30.07
N ALA A 14 72.32 -34.87 29.79
CA ALA A 14 72.33 -35.53 28.49
C ALA A 14 71.09 -36.41 28.27
N ARG A 15 70.45 -36.87 29.36
CA ARG A 15 69.16 -37.57 29.33
C ARG A 15 68.00 -36.60 29.11
N LEU A 16 68.02 -35.42 29.75
CA LEU A 16 67.01 -34.38 29.55
C LEU A 16 66.99 -33.87 28.11
N TRP A 17 68.15 -33.69 27.49
CA TRP A 17 68.27 -33.13 26.14
C TRP A 17 67.86 -34.09 25.01
N ARG A 18 67.78 -35.39 25.30
CA ARG A 18 67.31 -36.43 24.36
C ARG A 18 65.86 -36.86 24.60
N ASP A 19 65.19 -36.26 25.59
CA ASP A 19 63.85 -36.67 25.99
C ASP A 19 62.76 -36.05 25.09
N ARG A 20 62.20 -36.85 24.18
CA ARG A 20 61.13 -36.41 23.27
C ARG A 20 59.80 -36.16 23.98
N ALA A 21 59.62 -36.69 25.20
CA ALA A 21 58.46 -36.40 26.03
C ALA A 21 58.47 -34.93 26.52
N GLY A 22 59.65 -34.34 26.72
CA GLY A 22 59.81 -32.93 27.08
C GLY A 22 59.42 -31.98 25.94
N ASN A 23 59.67 -32.35 24.68
CA ASN A 23 59.24 -31.56 23.52
C ASN A 23 57.71 -31.58 23.36
N PHE A 24 57.06 -32.71 23.68
CA PHE A 24 55.60 -32.79 23.74
C PHE A 24 55.03 -31.93 24.87
N GLY A 25 55.67 -31.92 26.04
CA GLY A 25 55.30 -31.04 27.15
C GLY A 25 55.44 -29.56 26.79
N LEU A 26 56.55 -29.17 26.15
CA LEU A 26 56.79 -27.80 25.70
C LEU A 26 55.79 -27.37 24.60
N ALA A 27 55.55 -28.23 23.62
CA ALA A 27 54.58 -27.98 22.56
C ALA A 27 53.15 -27.88 23.12
N THR A 28 52.77 -28.75 24.05
CA THR A 28 51.45 -28.71 24.72
C THR A 28 51.30 -27.47 25.58
N ALA A 29 52.33 -27.07 26.32
CA ALA A 29 52.31 -25.87 27.17
C ALA A 29 52.13 -24.58 26.35
N ILE A 30 52.60 -24.55 25.10
CA ILE A 30 52.41 -23.41 24.19
C ILE A 30 51.07 -23.49 23.46
N LEU A 31 50.67 -24.68 22.99
CA LEU A 31 49.46 -24.86 22.19
C LEU A 31 48.17 -24.83 23.02
N LEU A 32 48.19 -25.29 24.27
CA LEU A 32 46.99 -25.39 25.11
C LEU A 32 46.37 -24.02 25.43
N PRO A 33 47.13 -22.97 25.81
CA PRO A 33 46.58 -21.62 25.96
C PRO A 33 46.02 -21.06 24.65
N VAL A 34 46.66 -21.34 23.51
CA VAL A 34 46.20 -20.87 22.19
C VAL A 34 44.89 -21.57 21.79
N ALA A 35 44.77 -22.88 22.04
CA ALA A 35 43.54 -23.63 21.78
C ALA A 35 42.38 -23.22 22.71
N ALA A 36 42.67 -22.94 23.98
CA ALA A 36 41.67 -22.42 24.92
C ALA A 36 41.22 -21.00 24.53
N ALA A 37 42.16 -20.16 24.09
CA ALA A 37 41.88 -18.82 23.57
C ALA A 37 40.95 -18.85 22.34
N THR A 38 41.22 -19.73 21.36
CA THR A 38 40.36 -19.84 20.17
C THR A 38 38.97 -20.39 20.51
N ALA A 39 38.87 -21.34 21.45
CA ALA A 39 37.58 -21.83 21.96
C ALA A 39 36.80 -20.73 22.69
N GLY A 40 37.47 -19.91 23.50
CA GLY A 40 36.86 -18.75 24.17
C GLY A 40 36.30 -17.74 23.20
N VAL A 41 37.07 -17.37 22.17
CA VAL A 41 36.62 -16.44 21.11
C VAL A 41 35.43 -17.03 20.34
N ALA A 42 35.41 -18.34 20.06
CA ALA A 42 34.31 -18.98 19.36
C ALA A 42 32.98 -18.93 20.15
N ILE A 43 33.03 -19.13 21.46
CA ILE A 43 31.85 -19.04 22.34
C ILE A 43 31.32 -17.60 22.38
N ASP A 44 32.23 -16.62 22.54
CA ASP A 44 31.83 -15.21 22.57
C ASP A 44 31.31 -14.75 21.20
N LEU A 45 31.86 -15.23 20.08
CA LEU A 45 31.32 -14.96 18.74
C LEU A 45 29.88 -15.45 18.60
N ASN A 46 29.57 -16.66 19.07
CA ASN A 46 28.22 -17.18 19.01
C ASN A 46 27.25 -16.34 19.87
N ARG A 47 27.68 -15.97 21.09
CA ARG A 47 26.91 -15.08 21.98
C ARG A 47 26.69 -13.70 21.36
N MET A 48 27.72 -13.13 20.74
CA MET A 48 27.63 -11.84 20.04
C MET A 48 26.66 -11.89 18.86
N VAL A 49 26.66 -12.96 18.07
CA VAL A 49 25.72 -13.15 16.96
C VAL A 49 24.28 -13.25 17.48
N GLN A 50 24.04 -14.01 18.56
CA GLN A 50 22.71 -14.13 19.18
C GLN A 50 22.22 -12.81 19.76
N VAL A 51 23.08 -12.07 20.45
CA VAL A 51 22.74 -10.75 21.01
C VAL A 51 22.50 -9.73 19.90
N ARG A 52 23.31 -9.72 18.84
CA ARG A 52 23.08 -8.86 17.68
C ARG A 52 21.73 -9.11 17.02
N ALA A 53 21.34 -10.37 16.84
CA ALA A 53 20.04 -10.73 16.28
C ALA A 53 18.90 -10.25 17.18
N THR A 54 19.00 -10.50 18.49
CA THR A 54 17.98 -10.06 19.48
C THR A 54 17.86 -8.54 19.53
N LEU A 55 18.99 -7.82 19.48
CA LEU A 55 19.02 -6.37 19.44
C LEU A 55 18.40 -5.82 18.16
N GLN A 56 18.66 -6.46 17.02
CA GLN A 56 18.04 -6.09 15.74
C GLN A 56 16.52 -6.29 15.80
N ASP A 57 16.05 -7.46 16.24
CA ASP A 57 14.61 -7.76 16.33
C ASP A 57 13.87 -6.79 17.27
N ALA A 58 14.49 -6.47 18.41
CA ALA A 58 13.96 -5.50 19.36
C ALA A 58 13.98 -4.08 18.81
N ALA A 59 15.03 -3.69 18.08
CA ALA A 59 15.14 -2.39 17.43
C ALA A 59 14.11 -2.23 16.31
N ASP A 60 13.95 -3.22 15.43
CA ASP A 60 12.96 -3.24 14.35
C ASP A 60 11.54 -3.12 14.90
N SER A 61 11.23 -3.86 15.98
CA SER A 61 9.93 -3.76 16.65
C SER A 61 9.70 -2.39 17.33
N ALA A 62 10.76 -1.80 17.89
CA ALA A 62 10.70 -0.50 18.55
C ALA A 62 10.53 0.66 17.56
N VAL A 63 11.29 0.69 16.45
CA VAL A 63 11.10 1.69 15.40
C VAL A 63 9.70 1.59 14.80
N LEU A 64 9.18 0.37 14.61
CA LEU A 64 7.84 0.15 14.08
C LEU A 64 6.76 0.68 15.03
N SER A 65 6.88 0.37 16.32
CA SER A 65 5.95 0.85 17.35
C SER A 65 5.97 2.39 17.45
N ALA A 66 7.15 2.99 17.40
CA ALA A 66 7.33 4.44 17.41
C ALA A 66 6.78 5.12 16.15
N ALA A 67 7.02 4.53 14.98
CA ALA A 67 6.47 4.98 13.71
C ALA A 67 4.92 4.91 13.72
N ASN A 68 4.33 3.87 14.31
CA ASN A 68 2.87 3.77 14.52
C ASN A 68 2.31 4.81 15.50
N ALA A 69 3.02 5.11 16.60
CA ALA A 69 2.60 6.14 17.55
C ALA A 69 2.63 7.54 16.91
N LEU A 70 3.69 7.83 16.16
CA LEU A 70 3.79 9.03 15.31
C LEU A 70 2.70 9.09 14.26
N ALA A 71 2.33 7.96 13.69
CA ALA A 71 1.27 7.91 12.71
C ALA A 71 -0.04 8.45 13.31
N LYS A 72 -0.39 8.06 14.53
CA LYS A 72 -1.64 8.46 15.21
C LYS A 72 -1.70 9.91 15.67
N ASP A 73 -0.55 10.53 15.96
CA ASP A 73 -0.48 11.90 16.46
C ASP A 73 0.75 12.63 15.91
N ASP A 74 0.54 13.35 14.79
CA ASP A 74 1.57 14.18 14.11
C ASP A 74 2.07 15.35 14.99
N LYS A 75 1.54 15.52 16.21
CA LYS A 75 1.99 16.55 17.18
C LYS A 75 2.89 16.01 18.28
N LEU A 76 3.20 14.70 18.29
CA LEU A 76 4.18 14.14 19.22
C LEU A 76 5.55 14.79 18.96
N SER A 77 6.18 15.28 20.03
CA SER A 77 7.57 15.78 19.94
C SER A 77 8.53 14.62 19.72
N ASP A 78 9.64 14.90 19.04
CA ASP A 78 10.70 13.92 18.77
C ASP A 78 11.17 13.19 20.05
N ASP A 79 11.18 13.88 21.19
CA ASP A 79 11.50 13.33 22.51
C ASP A 79 10.48 12.30 23.03
N ALA A 80 9.19 12.52 22.80
CA ALA A 80 8.13 11.61 23.25
C ALA A 80 8.14 10.30 22.45
N VAL A 81 8.44 10.39 21.15
CA VAL A 81 8.59 9.22 20.27
C VAL A 81 9.79 8.38 20.69
N LEU A 82 10.89 9.04 21.04
CA LEU A 82 12.08 8.40 21.56
C LEU A 82 11.82 7.68 22.88
N GLU A 83 11.10 8.31 23.81
CA GLU A 83 10.71 7.67 25.06
C GLU A 83 9.86 6.41 24.83
N PHE A 84 8.91 6.50 23.89
CA PHE A 84 8.05 5.37 23.53
C PHE A 84 8.84 4.20 22.93
N ALA A 85 9.75 4.47 21.99
CA ALA A 85 10.62 3.46 21.39
C ALA A 85 11.51 2.77 22.44
N ARG A 86 12.10 3.55 23.37
CA ARG A 86 12.92 3.01 24.47
C ARG A 86 12.11 2.09 25.38
N LYS A 87 10.90 2.51 25.76
CA LYS A 87 10.02 1.70 26.62
C LYS A 87 9.65 0.38 25.95
N PHE A 88 9.38 0.41 24.65
CA PHE A 88 9.04 -0.79 23.88
C PHE A 88 10.25 -1.75 23.74
N MET A 89 11.42 -1.21 23.43
CA MET A 89 12.66 -1.99 23.33
C MET A 89 13.03 -2.64 24.67
N LYS A 90 12.91 -1.91 25.78
CA LYS A 90 13.09 -2.43 27.15
C LYS A 90 12.17 -3.61 27.44
N ALA A 91 10.89 -3.46 27.13
CA ALA A 91 9.91 -4.52 27.35
C ALA A 91 10.22 -5.78 26.52
N GLN A 92 10.66 -5.61 25.27
CA GLN A 92 10.98 -6.73 24.40
C GLN A 92 12.28 -7.44 24.77
N LEU A 93 13.29 -6.68 25.20
CA LEU A 93 14.58 -7.24 25.63
C LEU A 93 14.45 -8.04 26.94
N ASN A 94 13.60 -7.58 27.87
CA ASN A 94 13.30 -8.29 29.12
C ASN A 94 12.66 -9.67 28.90
N ASN A 95 11.94 -9.87 27.79
CA ASN A 95 11.34 -11.18 27.46
C ASN A 95 12.35 -12.18 26.89
N VAL A 96 13.48 -11.72 26.35
CA VAL A 96 14.44 -12.56 25.61
C VAL A 96 15.74 -12.81 26.39
N LEU A 97 16.14 -11.89 27.27
CA LEU A 97 17.31 -12.05 28.14
C LEU A 97 16.87 -12.21 29.61
N PRO A 98 16.63 -13.44 30.09
CA PRO A 98 16.38 -13.68 31.51
C PRO A 98 17.70 -13.53 32.26
N GLY A 99 18.00 -12.31 32.72
CA GLY A 99 19.19 -12.07 33.55
C GLY A 99 19.61 -10.62 33.80
N GLY A 100 18.72 -9.63 33.65
CA GLY A 100 19.13 -8.22 33.74
C GLY A 100 18.23 -7.24 34.51
N ALA A 101 17.14 -7.68 35.15
CA ALA A 101 16.35 -6.82 36.03
C ALA A 101 15.38 -7.66 36.89
N SER A 102 15.88 -8.21 37.99
CA SER A 102 15.07 -8.23 39.20
C SER A 102 15.24 -6.87 39.86
N ASP A 103 14.28 -5.97 39.69
CA ASP A 103 13.71 -5.32 40.87
C ASP A 103 12.46 -4.52 40.54
N GLN A 104 11.37 -4.97 41.16
CA GLN A 104 10.27 -4.09 41.55
C GLN A 104 10.68 -3.45 42.87
N THR A 105 11.52 -2.41 42.84
CA THR A 105 11.73 -1.57 44.02
C THR A 105 12.27 -0.22 43.57
N ASP A 106 11.61 0.83 44.03
CA ASP A 106 12.01 2.22 43.88
C ASP A 106 13.36 2.46 44.58
N GLU A 107 14.49 2.37 43.87
CA GLU A 107 15.77 2.95 44.30
C GLU A 107 16.58 3.54 43.13
N GLU A 108 17.32 4.60 43.44
CA GLU A 108 17.96 5.55 42.53
C GLU A 108 19.21 4.98 41.81
N ALA A 109 19.31 5.33 40.51
CA ALA A 109 20.54 5.49 39.73
C ALA A 109 21.54 4.31 39.63
N GLU A 110 21.20 3.29 38.84
CA GLU A 110 22.17 2.61 37.97
C GLU A 110 22.00 3.14 36.53
N GLU A 111 23.10 3.50 35.87
CA GLU A 111 23.08 3.98 34.48
C GLU A 111 22.31 2.99 33.60
N ASP A 112 21.19 3.46 33.04
CA ASP A 112 20.34 2.69 32.15
C ASP A 112 21.20 2.07 31.04
N PRO A 113 21.38 0.72 31.00
CA PRO A 113 22.24 0.07 30.00
C PRO A 113 21.73 0.26 28.57
N LEU A 114 20.55 0.86 28.42
CA LEU A 114 19.91 1.21 27.15
C LEU A 114 19.95 2.72 26.86
N ALA A 115 20.58 3.56 27.68
CA ALA A 115 20.77 4.98 27.38
C ALA A 115 21.66 5.20 26.14
N GLY A 116 22.67 4.35 25.95
CA GLY A 116 23.50 4.30 24.73
C GLY A 116 22.83 3.61 23.54
N ALA A 117 21.61 3.10 23.71
CA ALA A 117 20.85 2.38 22.69
C ALA A 117 20.00 3.32 21.80
N VAL A 118 20.18 4.64 21.92
CA VAL A 118 19.28 5.63 21.33
C VAL A 118 20.04 6.42 20.26
N GLY A 119 20.00 5.91 19.04
CA GLY A 119 20.54 6.64 17.88
C GLY A 119 19.72 7.89 17.55
N ASN A 120 20.36 8.84 16.88
CA ASN A 120 19.75 10.06 16.35
C ASN A 120 18.51 9.74 15.52
N VAL A 121 17.37 10.33 15.87
CA VAL A 121 16.18 10.33 15.01
C VAL A 121 16.35 11.45 14.00
N GLU A 122 16.55 11.11 12.72
CA GLU A 122 16.45 12.07 11.62
C GLU A 122 15.03 12.05 11.05
N ARG A 123 14.27 13.12 11.27
CA ARG A 123 13.05 13.37 10.50
C ARG A 123 13.44 13.89 9.12
N LYS A 124 13.34 13.05 8.09
CA LYS A 124 13.40 13.50 6.69
C LYS A 124 11.98 13.62 6.14
N LEU A 125 11.49 14.86 6.01
CA LEU A 125 10.32 15.13 5.16
C LEU A 125 10.74 15.03 3.69
N GLY A 126 10.35 13.96 3.02
CA GLY A 126 10.41 13.87 1.57
C GLY A 126 9.44 14.88 0.94
N LYS A 127 9.82 15.50 -0.20
CA LYS A 127 8.98 16.46 -0.95
C LYS A 127 7.79 15.82 -1.70
N THR A 128 7.41 14.59 -1.39
CA THR A 128 6.27 13.91 -2.01
C THR A 128 5.65 12.96 -1.01
N GLY A 129 4.53 13.38 -0.39
CA GLY A 129 3.87 12.65 0.69
C GLY A 129 4.63 12.73 2.01
N LYS A 130 3.94 13.03 3.12
CA LYS A 130 4.52 13.17 4.46
C LYS A 130 5.01 11.82 5.02
N THR A 131 6.04 11.21 4.44
CA THR A 131 6.70 10.05 5.04
C THR A 131 7.57 10.52 6.21
N VAL A 132 7.36 9.94 7.38
CA VAL A 132 8.16 10.14 8.59
C VAL A 132 9.01 8.90 8.77
N GLU A 133 10.33 9.06 8.64
CA GLU A 133 11.31 8.01 8.91
C GLU A 133 11.75 8.09 10.38
N VAL A 134 11.70 6.95 11.07
CA VAL A 134 12.21 6.77 12.42
C VAL A 134 13.41 5.83 12.32
N SER A 135 14.59 6.33 12.65
CA SER A 135 15.81 5.52 12.74
C SER A 135 16.27 5.40 14.19
N LEU A 136 16.68 4.19 14.58
CA LEU A 136 17.32 3.90 15.86
C LEU A 136 18.61 3.14 15.61
N SER A 137 19.70 3.57 16.25
CA SER A 137 20.99 2.88 16.21
C SER A 137 21.43 2.44 17.61
N PRO A 138 20.82 1.38 18.19
CA PRO A 138 21.18 0.95 19.52
C PRO A 138 22.57 0.33 19.60
N THR A 139 23.28 0.61 20.70
CA THR A 139 24.55 -0.01 21.06
C THR A 139 24.41 -0.78 22.38
N TYR A 140 25.04 -1.95 22.47
CA TYR A 140 25.06 -2.78 23.68
C TYR A 140 26.45 -3.37 23.90
N THR A 141 26.99 -3.24 25.11
CA THR A 141 28.33 -3.74 25.46
C THR A 141 28.23 -5.06 26.20
N LEU A 142 28.82 -6.11 25.60
CA LEU A 142 28.89 -7.45 26.16
C LEU A 142 30.24 -7.65 26.86
N THR A 143 30.22 -8.15 28.10
CA THR A 143 31.41 -8.69 28.75
C THR A 143 31.76 -10.05 28.15
N THR A 144 33.00 -10.22 27.71
CA THR A 144 33.51 -11.47 27.13
C THR A 144 33.81 -12.50 28.22
N ASN A 145 33.98 -13.77 27.85
CA ASN A 145 34.38 -14.79 28.80
C ASN A 145 35.85 -14.63 29.23
N GLY A 146 36.23 -15.24 30.36
CA GLY A 146 37.57 -15.11 30.95
C GLY A 146 38.72 -15.56 30.04
N MET A 147 38.46 -16.43 29.05
CA MET A 147 39.48 -16.89 28.10
C MET A 147 39.72 -15.85 26.99
N THR A 148 38.68 -15.16 26.55
CA THR A 148 38.76 -14.04 25.59
C THR A 148 39.31 -12.77 26.26
N ALA A 149 38.95 -12.53 27.52
CA ALA A 149 39.49 -11.44 28.32
C ALA A 149 41.02 -11.56 28.54
N LEU A 150 41.56 -12.78 28.56
CA LEU A 150 43.00 -13.05 28.65
C LEU A 150 43.76 -12.55 27.40
N LEU A 151 43.08 -12.44 26.26
CA LEU A 151 43.61 -11.86 25.02
C LEU A 151 43.51 -10.33 24.98
N GLY A 152 43.03 -9.70 26.06
CA GLY A 152 42.88 -8.25 26.18
C GLY A 152 41.53 -7.70 25.73
N TRP A 153 40.60 -8.55 25.28
CA TRP A 153 39.27 -8.15 24.84
C TRP A 153 38.28 -8.42 25.97
N LYS A 154 38.15 -7.50 26.92
CA LYS A 154 37.27 -7.65 28.10
C LYS A 154 35.80 -7.34 27.79
N GLU A 155 35.58 -6.45 26.82
CA GLU A 155 34.27 -5.94 26.45
C GLU A 155 34.20 -5.82 24.93
N VAL A 156 33.04 -6.12 24.35
CA VAL A 156 32.75 -5.91 22.93
C VAL A 156 31.42 -5.20 22.78
N THR A 157 31.42 -4.07 22.08
CA THR A 157 30.21 -3.31 21.76
C THR A 157 29.62 -3.81 20.44
N VAL A 158 28.34 -4.16 20.47
CA VAL A 158 27.54 -4.51 19.29
C VAL A 158 26.62 -3.33 18.99
N SER A 159 26.63 -2.86 17.74
CA SER A 159 25.68 -1.87 17.24
C SER A 159 24.77 -2.47 16.18
N VAL A 160 23.51 -2.02 16.17
CA VAL A 160 22.54 -2.31 15.11
C VAL A 160 21.92 -1.01 14.62
N THR A 161 21.28 -1.03 13.46
CA THR A 161 20.52 0.11 12.94
C THR A 161 19.21 -0.40 12.40
N ALA A 162 18.11 0.18 12.88
CA ALA A 162 16.75 -0.10 12.47
C ALA A 162 16.14 1.17 11.91
N THR A 163 15.39 1.06 10.83
CA THR A 163 14.67 2.17 10.19
C THR A 163 13.26 1.73 9.87
N ALA A 164 12.27 2.48 10.34
CA ALA A 164 10.87 2.34 9.95
C ALA A 164 10.37 3.63 9.32
N GLN A 165 9.45 3.52 8.38
CA GLN A 165 8.79 4.66 7.76
C GLN A 165 7.29 4.56 8.05
N ALA A 166 6.70 5.64 8.56
CA ALA A 166 5.25 5.78 8.71
C ALA A 166 4.78 7.07 8.06
N THR A 167 3.59 7.02 7.47
CA THR A 167 2.88 8.22 7.01
C THR A 167 1.88 8.60 8.10
N PRO A 168 1.87 9.83 8.65
CA PRO A 168 0.90 10.27 9.64
C PRO A 168 -0.53 9.97 9.20
N GLU A 169 -1.30 9.31 10.07
CA GLU A 169 -2.73 9.04 9.99
C GLU A 169 -3.51 10.37 9.97
N SER A 170 -3.45 11.09 8.85
CA SER A 170 -4.68 11.57 8.25
C SER A 170 -5.32 10.30 7.71
N GLY A 171 -6.38 9.78 8.33
CA GLY A 171 -7.15 8.68 7.74
C GLY A 171 -7.33 9.00 6.25
N ALA A 172 -6.91 8.10 5.36
CA ALA A 172 -6.59 8.44 3.97
C ALA A 172 -7.85 8.76 3.18
N ALA A 173 -8.40 9.95 3.45
CA ALA A 173 -9.65 10.41 2.92
C ALA A 173 -9.62 10.32 1.39
N VAL A 174 -10.78 10.14 0.80
CA VAL A 174 -10.90 9.86 -0.63
C VAL A 174 -11.81 10.89 -1.24
N SER A 175 -11.35 11.51 -2.33
CA SER A 175 -12.20 12.21 -3.27
C SER A 175 -12.30 11.38 -4.54
N MET A 176 -13.49 10.87 -4.83
CA MET A 176 -13.75 10.07 -6.02
C MET A 176 -14.72 10.81 -6.96
N TYR A 177 -14.44 10.78 -8.25
CA TYR A 177 -15.36 11.29 -9.27
C TYR A 177 -15.69 10.21 -10.30
N VAL A 178 -16.97 9.88 -10.45
CA VAL A 178 -17.44 8.85 -11.37
C VAL A 178 -17.97 9.51 -12.65
N VAL A 179 -17.39 9.15 -13.80
CA VAL A 179 -17.68 9.69 -15.13
C VAL A 179 -18.29 8.58 -15.99
N LEU A 180 -19.60 8.65 -16.21
CA LEU A 180 -20.39 7.53 -16.73
C LEU A 180 -20.99 7.79 -18.10
N ASP A 181 -20.77 6.87 -19.03
CA ASP A 181 -21.46 6.90 -20.32
C ASP A 181 -22.96 6.63 -20.17
N ARG A 182 -23.76 7.52 -20.77
CA ARG A 182 -25.21 7.40 -20.98
C ARG A 182 -25.57 7.71 -22.45
N SER A 183 -24.72 7.32 -23.38
CA SER A 183 -24.93 7.37 -24.83
C SER A 183 -26.02 6.39 -25.28
N GLY A 184 -26.42 6.48 -26.54
CA GLY A 184 -27.42 5.58 -27.12
C GLY A 184 -27.02 4.10 -27.09
N SER A 185 -25.72 3.78 -27.23
CA SER A 185 -25.23 2.40 -27.18
C SER A 185 -25.43 1.75 -25.81
N MET A 186 -25.49 2.55 -24.73
CA MET A 186 -25.81 2.08 -23.39
C MET A 186 -27.24 1.54 -23.25
N SER A 187 -28.13 1.81 -24.22
CA SER A 187 -29.45 1.18 -24.29
C SER A 187 -29.44 -0.24 -24.83
N PHE A 188 -28.32 -0.68 -25.43
CA PHE A 188 -28.24 -1.98 -26.08
C PHE A 188 -28.23 -3.12 -25.06
N THR A 189 -28.66 -4.28 -25.52
CA THR A 189 -28.73 -5.48 -24.70
C THR A 189 -27.35 -6.03 -24.38
N THR A 190 -27.20 -6.53 -23.16
CA THR A 190 -26.10 -7.43 -22.78
C THR A 190 -26.44 -8.87 -23.19
N ASN A 191 -25.57 -9.83 -22.85
CA ASN A 191 -25.85 -11.26 -22.96
C ASN A 191 -26.66 -11.84 -21.78
N THR A 192 -27.01 -11.02 -20.78
CA THR A 192 -27.69 -11.45 -19.56
C THR A 192 -29.20 -11.31 -19.71
N VAL A 193 -29.94 -12.38 -19.43
CA VAL A 193 -31.42 -12.39 -19.46
C VAL A 193 -31.97 -11.78 -18.18
N ASP A 194 -32.90 -10.82 -18.32
CA ASP A 194 -33.67 -10.28 -17.21
C ASP A 194 -34.88 -11.18 -16.95
N THR A 195 -34.78 -12.03 -15.93
CA THR A 195 -35.86 -12.95 -15.56
C THR A 195 -37.00 -12.27 -14.80
N SER A 196 -36.85 -11.00 -14.41
CA SER A 196 -37.90 -10.24 -13.73
C SER A 196 -38.99 -9.73 -14.67
N VAL A 197 -38.73 -9.73 -15.99
CA VAL A 197 -39.65 -9.24 -17.02
C VAL A 197 -39.84 -10.29 -18.12
N THR A 198 -41.09 -10.58 -18.49
CA THR A 198 -41.42 -11.61 -19.49
C THR A 198 -40.99 -11.24 -20.92
N SER A 199 -41.05 -9.95 -21.29
CA SER A 199 -40.63 -9.47 -22.61
C SER A 199 -40.27 -7.99 -22.59
N CYS A 200 -39.38 -7.56 -23.47
CA CYS A 200 -39.03 -6.15 -23.64
C CYS A 200 -38.49 -5.86 -25.03
N VAL A 201 -38.31 -4.59 -25.37
CA VAL A 201 -37.63 -4.21 -26.62
C VAL A 201 -36.13 -4.42 -26.46
N ASN A 202 -35.58 -5.33 -27.25
CA ASN A 202 -34.16 -5.66 -27.30
C ASN A 202 -33.45 -4.74 -28.31
N TYR A 203 -32.92 -3.62 -27.81
CA TYR A 203 -32.21 -2.65 -28.65
C TYR A 203 -30.81 -3.16 -29.04
N SER A 204 -30.43 -2.89 -30.28
CA SER A 204 -29.11 -3.17 -30.84
C SER A 204 -28.75 -2.11 -31.86
N ALA A 205 -27.47 -2.06 -32.25
CA ALA A 205 -27.00 -1.14 -33.30
C ALA A 205 -27.82 -1.27 -34.61
N ALA A 206 -28.25 -2.49 -34.96
CA ALA A 206 -28.98 -2.76 -36.20
C ALA A 206 -30.42 -2.21 -36.21
N ASN A 207 -31.05 -2.06 -35.04
CA ASN A 207 -32.44 -1.62 -34.93
C ASN A 207 -32.61 -0.25 -34.28
N TRP A 208 -31.52 0.37 -33.81
CA TRP A 208 -31.54 1.62 -33.05
C TRP A 208 -32.20 2.80 -33.77
N ALA A 209 -32.09 2.84 -35.11
CA ALA A 209 -32.74 3.86 -35.94
C ALA A 209 -34.28 3.89 -35.79
N TYR A 210 -34.88 2.81 -35.27
CA TYR A 210 -36.33 2.65 -35.12
C TYR A 210 -36.84 2.81 -33.69
N LYS A 211 -35.98 3.23 -32.75
CA LYS A 211 -36.28 3.25 -31.31
C LYS A 211 -37.49 4.11 -30.89
N ASP A 212 -37.80 5.17 -31.63
CA ASP A 212 -38.88 6.11 -31.31
C ASP A 212 -40.15 5.85 -32.15
N ILE A 213 -40.16 4.80 -32.98
CA ILE A 213 -41.32 4.47 -33.79
C ILE A 213 -42.45 3.99 -32.88
N LEU A 214 -43.64 4.58 -33.04
CA LEU A 214 -44.82 4.25 -32.23
C LEU A 214 -45.49 2.92 -32.67
N PRO A 215 -46.19 2.22 -31.75
CA PRO A 215 -46.95 1.02 -32.07
C PRO A 215 -47.89 1.21 -33.26
N GLY A 216 -47.97 0.20 -34.13
CA GLY A 216 -48.83 0.23 -35.34
C GLY A 216 -48.24 0.99 -36.54
N ARG A 217 -46.99 1.47 -36.45
CA ARG A 217 -46.25 2.03 -37.58
C ARG A 217 -45.29 1.00 -38.19
N ARG A 218 -44.94 1.19 -39.47
CA ARG A 218 -43.90 0.39 -40.14
C ARG A 218 -42.58 0.52 -39.38
N ASN A 219 -41.87 -0.60 -39.20
CA ASN A 219 -40.62 -0.71 -38.45
C ASN A 219 -40.74 -0.51 -36.93
N TYR A 220 -41.96 -0.56 -36.37
CA TYR A 220 -42.14 -0.62 -34.91
C TYR A 220 -41.41 -1.83 -34.31
N LEU A 221 -40.62 -1.58 -33.25
CA LEU A 221 -39.91 -2.62 -32.52
C LEU A 221 -40.85 -3.28 -31.50
N ASN A 222 -41.37 -4.46 -31.85
CA ASN A 222 -42.20 -5.23 -30.92
C ASN A 222 -41.33 -5.79 -29.77
N PRO A 223 -41.82 -5.77 -28.52
CA PRO A 223 -41.20 -6.50 -27.43
C PRO A 223 -41.04 -7.99 -27.77
N SER A 224 -39.91 -8.58 -27.38
CA SER A 224 -39.61 -10.00 -27.60
C SER A 224 -39.16 -10.69 -26.33
N SER A 225 -39.22 -12.03 -26.33
CA SER A 225 -38.74 -12.91 -25.27
C SER A 225 -37.59 -13.77 -25.81
N PRO A 226 -36.48 -13.93 -25.08
CA PRO A 226 -36.23 -13.38 -23.73
C PRO A 226 -35.94 -11.87 -23.74
N CYS A 227 -36.23 -11.20 -22.61
CA CYS A 227 -35.79 -9.83 -22.35
C CYS A 227 -34.34 -9.83 -21.86
N TYR A 228 -33.46 -9.06 -22.48
CA TYR A 228 -32.08 -8.91 -22.02
C TYR A 228 -31.89 -7.63 -21.21
N VAL A 229 -31.02 -7.71 -20.20
CA VAL A 229 -30.58 -6.56 -19.40
C VAL A 229 -29.87 -5.57 -20.32
N LYS A 230 -30.25 -4.29 -20.28
CA LYS A 230 -29.58 -3.22 -21.03
C LYS A 230 -28.27 -2.84 -20.36
N LYS A 231 -27.28 -2.37 -21.14
CA LYS A 231 -25.98 -1.98 -20.59
C LYS A 231 -26.08 -0.91 -19.50
N ILE A 232 -26.99 0.07 -19.64
CA ILE A 232 -27.25 1.09 -18.62
C ILE A 232 -27.80 0.51 -17.31
N GLN A 233 -28.60 -0.55 -17.38
CA GLN A 233 -29.12 -1.24 -16.18
C GLN A 233 -27.99 -2.01 -15.47
N ALA A 234 -27.12 -2.66 -16.24
CA ALA A 234 -25.92 -3.30 -15.71
C ALA A 234 -25.00 -2.27 -15.04
N LEU A 235 -24.79 -1.11 -15.66
CA LEU A 235 -24.00 -0.01 -15.10
C LEU A 235 -24.55 0.49 -13.76
N LYS A 236 -25.86 0.72 -13.66
CA LYS A 236 -26.50 1.14 -12.40
C LYS A 236 -26.28 0.12 -11.29
N THR A 237 -26.41 -1.17 -11.62
CA THR A 237 -26.20 -2.28 -10.68
C THR A 237 -24.75 -2.34 -10.21
N ALA A 238 -23.80 -2.28 -11.15
CA ALA A 238 -22.37 -2.31 -10.87
C ALA A 238 -21.94 -1.09 -10.02
N SER A 239 -22.43 0.10 -10.36
CA SER A 239 -22.19 1.32 -9.59
C SER A 239 -22.70 1.19 -8.16
N ALA A 240 -23.89 0.61 -7.94
CA ALA A 240 -24.40 0.37 -6.59
C ALA A 240 -23.50 -0.57 -5.78
N VAL A 241 -22.91 -1.59 -6.41
CA VAL A 241 -21.94 -2.47 -5.75
C VAL A 241 -20.68 -1.72 -5.34
N MET A 242 -20.12 -0.88 -6.23
CA MET A 242 -18.98 -0.01 -5.88
C MET A 242 -19.30 0.91 -4.70
N MET A 243 -20.44 1.61 -4.74
CA MET A 243 -20.86 2.51 -3.67
C MET A 243 -21.05 1.79 -2.34
N ASN A 244 -21.54 0.54 -2.35
CA ASN A 244 -21.66 -0.27 -1.14
C ASN A 244 -20.30 -0.62 -0.53
N GLU A 245 -19.25 -0.86 -1.34
CA GLU A 245 -17.90 -1.08 -0.81
C GLU A 245 -17.36 0.19 -0.14
N LEU A 246 -17.62 1.38 -0.71
CA LEU A 246 -17.24 2.65 -0.09
C LEU A 246 -18.00 2.92 1.22
N VAL A 247 -19.30 2.60 1.29
CA VAL A 247 -20.09 2.75 2.53
C VAL A 247 -19.57 1.83 3.65
N LYS A 248 -19.09 0.63 3.31
CA LYS A 248 -18.48 -0.26 4.31
C LYS A 248 -17.17 0.32 4.87
N ALA A 249 -16.41 1.03 4.03
CA ALA A 249 -15.14 1.62 4.42
C ALA A 249 -15.30 2.92 5.23
N ASP A 250 -16.33 3.72 4.92
CA ASP A 250 -16.66 4.95 5.64
C ASP A 250 -18.14 4.98 6.06
N PRO A 251 -18.53 4.25 7.12
CA PRO A 251 -19.90 4.23 7.60
C PRO A 251 -20.39 5.59 8.16
N LYS A 252 -19.45 6.49 8.51
CA LYS A 252 -19.75 7.82 9.06
C LYS A 252 -19.91 8.87 7.97
N GLY A 253 -19.30 8.66 6.80
CA GLY A 253 -19.32 9.60 5.69
C GLY A 253 -18.38 10.79 5.88
N ASP A 254 -17.32 10.65 6.67
CA ASP A 254 -16.39 11.72 7.04
C ASP A 254 -15.03 11.62 6.34
N LEU A 255 -14.78 10.53 5.60
CA LEU A 255 -13.53 10.25 4.89
C LEU A 255 -13.71 10.25 3.38
N ILE A 256 -14.88 9.82 2.88
CA ILE A 256 -15.10 9.63 1.45
C ILE A 256 -16.06 10.70 0.92
N ARG A 257 -15.63 11.40 -0.13
CA ARG A 257 -16.45 12.31 -0.94
C ARG A 257 -16.57 11.77 -2.35
N VAL A 258 -17.80 11.69 -2.85
CA VAL A 258 -18.06 11.17 -4.19
C VAL A 258 -18.86 12.16 -5.01
N GLY A 259 -18.35 12.46 -6.21
CA GLY A 259 -19.06 13.16 -7.27
C GLY A 259 -19.40 12.22 -8.42
N ALA A 260 -20.45 12.55 -9.17
CA ALA A 260 -20.83 11.82 -10.37
C ALA A 260 -21.21 12.79 -11.49
N VAL A 261 -20.86 12.42 -12.71
CA VAL A 261 -21.32 13.04 -13.94
C VAL A 261 -21.58 11.94 -14.96
N SER A 262 -22.49 12.22 -15.88
CA SER A 262 -22.70 11.35 -17.03
C SER A 262 -22.64 12.17 -18.31
N TYR A 263 -22.49 11.48 -19.43
CA TYR A 263 -22.36 12.13 -20.73
C TYR A 263 -23.00 11.30 -21.83
N ASN A 264 -23.44 11.96 -22.88
CA ASN A 264 -23.72 11.38 -24.19
C ASN A 264 -22.90 12.18 -25.20
N ASP A 265 -23.49 12.74 -26.26
CA ASP A 265 -22.85 13.73 -27.13
C ASP A 265 -22.58 15.07 -26.42
N ALA A 266 -23.17 15.28 -25.23
CA ALA A 266 -22.94 16.41 -24.34
C ALA A 266 -22.75 15.98 -22.87
N THR A 267 -21.99 16.76 -22.12
CA THR A 267 -21.84 16.63 -20.66
C THR A 267 -23.15 16.99 -19.97
N GLN A 268 -23.54 16.19 -18.99
CA GLN A 268 -24.76 16.41 -18.22
C GLN A 268 -24.50 17.25 -16.96
N PRO A 269 -25.54 17.88 -16.38
CA PRO A 269 -25.42 18.53 -15.09
C PRO A 269 -24.88 17.55 -14.05
N ALA A 270 -23.74 17.87 -13.44
CA ALA A 270 -23.10 17.02 -12.45
C ALA A 270 -23.83 17.00 -11.11
N SER A 271 -23.61 15.94 -10.33
CA SER A 271 -24.10 15.87 -8.94
C SER A 271 -23.36 16.81 -7.99
N GLY A 272 -22.12 17.19 -8.34
CA GLY A 272 -21.17 17.84 -7.43
C GLY A 272 -20.56 16.86 -6.42
N MET A 273 -19.44 17.27 -5.80
CA MET A 273 -18.76 16.52 -4.74
C MET A 273 -19.54 16.63 -3.41
N ALA A 274 -19.91 15.49 -2.83
CA ALA A 274 -20.62 15.43 -1.56
C ALA A 274 -20.01 14.37 -0.64
N TRP A 275 -20.22 14.53 0.67
CA TRP A 275 -19.84 13.54 1.68
C TRP A 275 -20.66 12.26 1.55
N GLY A 276 -19.98 11.12 1.67
CA GLY A 276 -20.54 9.79 1.43
C GLY A 276 -20.91 9.55 -0.04
N VAL A 277 -21.67 8.50 -0.29
CA VAL A 277 -22.04 8.07 -1.65
C VAL A 277 -23.44 8.51 -2.08
N THR A 278 -24.30 8.94 -1.15
CA THR A 278 -25.75 9.09 -1.39
C THR A 278 -26.07 10.00 -2.57
N THR A 279 -25.41 11.15 -2.70
CA THR A 279 -25.62 12.10 -3.79
C THR A 279 -25.27 11.48 -5.15
N ALA A 280 -24.12 10.80 -5.24
CA ALA A 280 -23.70 10.10 -6.45
C ALA A 280 -24.61 8.89 -6.75
N THR A 281 -25.01 8.12 -5.75
CA THR A 281 -25.97 7.01 -5.92
C THR A 281 -27.30 7.52 -6.48
N ASN A 282 -27.86 8.58 -5.90
CA ASN A 282 -29.11 9.19 -6.38
C ASN A 282 -28.97 9.66 -7.84
N TYR A 283 -27.86 10.32 -8.18
CA TYR A 283 -27.55 10.71 -9.56
C TYR A 283 -27.58 9.53 -10.54
N ILE A 284 -26.92 8.42 -10.19
CA ILE A 284 -26.79 7.24 -11.07
C ILE A 284 -28.13 6.50 -11.19
N THR A 285 -28.90 6.39 -10.10
CA THR A 285 -30.17 5.67 -10.10
C THR A 285 -31.20 6.30 -11.04
N VAL A 286 -31.20 7.63 -11.20
CA VAL A 286 -32.13 8.37 -12.04
C VAL A 286 -31.69 8.51 -13.50
N LEU A 287 -30.53 7.95 -13.91
CA LEU A 287 -30.14 7.94 -15.31
C LEU A 287 -31.26 7.32 -16.19
N PRO A 288 -31.47 7.77 -17.42
CA PRO A 288 -32.53 7.22 -18.28
C PRO A 288 -32.40 5.70 -18.43
N SER A 289 -33.52 4.99 -18.48
CA SER A 289 -33.53 3.54 -18.74
C SER A 289 -33.25 3.20 -20.21
N VAL A 290 -33.45 4.17 -21.10
CA VAL A 290 -33.15 4.12 -22.53
C VAL A 290 -32.42 5.42 -22.91
N PRO A 291 -31.13 5.56 -22.56
CA PRO A 291 -30.34 6.71 -22.96
C PRO A 291 -30.24 6.87 -24.49
N THR A 292 -29.99 8.09 -24.94
CA THR A 292 -29.87 8.45 -26.35
C THR A 292 -28.74 9.46 -26.57
N GLY A 293 -28.32 9.60 -27.83
CA GLY A 293 -27.23 10.48 -28.22
C GLY A 293 -25.97 9.70 -28.60
N GLY A 294 -24.95 10.41 -29.05
CA GLY A 294 -23.62 9.83 -29.28
C GLY A 294 -22.79 9.81 -28.01
N THR A 295 -21.46 9.76 -28.16
CA THR A 295 -20.53 9.52 -27.04
C THR A 295 -19.43 10.58 -27.05
N ASN A 296 -19.35 11.37 -25.98
CA ASN A 296 -18.37 12.42 -25.79
C ASN A 296 -18.03 12.57 -24.30
N ALA A 297 -16.98 11.87 -23.85
CA ALA A 297 -16.53 11.92 -22.46
C ALA A 297 -15.72 13.19 -22.12
N SER A 298 -15.33 14.02 -23.11
CA SER A 298 -14.33 15.08 -22.90
C SER A 298 -14.72 16.07 -21.82
N GLY A 299 -15.95 16.60 -21.84
CA GLY A 299 -16.41 17.52 -20.80
C GLY A 299 -16.74 16.84 -19.47
N GLY A 300 -17.06 15.54 -19.47
CA GLY A 300 -17.23 14.76 -18.23
C GLY A 300 -15.90 14.58 -17.50
N MET A 301 -14.83 14.24 -18.25
CA MET A 301 -13.47 14.17 -17.74
C MET A 301 -12.95 15.54 -17.30
N GLU A 302 -13.23 16.61 -18.05
CA GLU A 302 -12.92 17.99 -17.63
C GLU A 302 -13.52 18.36 -16.28
N LEU A 303 -14.78 17.99 -16.07
CA LEU A 303 -15.46 18.28 -14.82
C LEU A 303 -14.85 17.46 -13.67
N ALA A 304 -14.56 16.18 -13.90
CA ALA A 304 -13.91 15.33 -12.92
C ALA A 304 -12.51 15.82 -12.54
N PHE A 305 -11.68 16.18 -13.53
CA PHE A 305 -10.35 16.74 -13.28
C PHE A 305 -10.43 18.04 -12.48
N LYS A 306 -11.28 19.00 -12.88
CA LYS A 306 -11.46 20.27 -12.13
C LYS A 306 -12.02 20.07 -10.72
N ALA A 307 -12.79 19.03 -10.49
CA ALA A 307 -13.32 18.72 -9.17
C ALA A 307 -12.23 18.15 -8.23
N LEU A 308 -11.21 17.49 -8.78
CA LEU A 308 -10.22 16.74 -8.01
C LEU A 308 -8.82 17.37 -8.00
N THR A 309 -8.51 18.24 -8.96
CA THR A 309 -7.21 18.92 -9.06
C THR A 309 -6.76 19.51 -7.74
N GLU A 310 -5.44 19.52 -7.53
CA GLU A 310 -4.86 20.11 -6.33
C GLU A 310 -5.24 21.59 -6.21
N ASP A 311 -5.48 22.30 -7.30
CA ASP A 311 -5.86 23.72 -7.27
C ASP A 311 -7.30 23.96 -6.76
N ASN A 312 -8.08 22.91 -6.50
CA ASN A 312 -9.44 23.05 -5.97
C ASN A 312 -9.47 23.29 -4.45
N ASP A 313 -9.38 24.56 -4.06
CA ASP A 313 -9.45 24.99 -2.66
C ASP A 313 -10.77 24.61 -1.96
N ALA A 314 -11.87 24.48 -2.70
CA ALA A 314 -13.16 24.10 -2.10
C ALA A 314 -13.13 22.64 -1.60
N GLU A 315 -12.50 21.74 -2.36
CA GLU A 315 -12.37 20.33 -1.97
C GLU A 315 -11.36 20.17 -0.82
N LYS A 316 -10.23 20.88 -0.88
CA LYS A 316 -9.27 20.96 0.23
C LYS A 316 -9.91 21.46 1.53
N SER A 317 -10.71 22.52 1.43
CA SER A 317 -11.40 23.11 2.59
C SER A 317 -12.45 22.17 3.16
N ALA A 318 -13.18 21.44 2.30
CA ALA A 318 -14.15 20.44 2.74
C ALA A 318 -13.48 19.35 3.59
N HIS A 319 -12.39 18.76 3.08
CA HIS A 319 -11.62 17.75 3.81
C HIS A 319 -10.98 18.28 5.09
N SER A 320 -10.39 19.46 5.04
CA SER A 320 -9.78 20.11 6.22
C SER A 320 -10.80 20.34 7.33
N ALA A 321 -12.06 20.67 6.98
CA ALA A 321 -13.14 20.84 7.96
C ALA A 321 -13.54 19.54 8.67
N LYS A 322 -13.20 18.37 8.12
CA LYS A 322 -13.35 17.05 8.75
C LYS A 322 -12.08 16.53 9.40
N GLY A 323 -11.01 17.34 9.41
CA GLY A 323 -9.71 16.96 9.98
C GLY A 323 -8.83 16.14 9.02
N ASN A 324 -9.22 16.02 7.75
CA ASN A 324 -8.44 15.32 6.74
C ASN A 324 -7.43 16.30 6.14
N SER A 325 -6.13 16.09 6.45
CA SER A 325 -5.05 16.97 5.98
C SER A 325 -4.45 16.54 4.64
N ASP A 326 -4.77 15.32 4.20
CA ASP A 326 -4.43 14.76 2.90
C ASP A 326 -5.53 13.78 2.46
N PHE A 327 -5.67 13.57 1.16
CA PHE A 327 -6.67 12.68 0.58
C PHE A 327 -6.26 12.15 -0.80
N ALA A 328 -6.54 10.87 -1.04
CA ALA A 328 -6.36 10.24 -2.34
C ALA A 328 -7.47 10.68 -3.32
N ARG A 329 -7.12 10.77 -4.61
CA ARG A 329 -8.01 11.26 -5.65
C ARG A 329 -8.20 10.20 -6.72
N TYR A 330 -9.45 9.87 -7.02
CA TYR A 330 -9.80 8.83 -7.98
C TYR A 330 -10.79 9.32 -9.03
N ILE A 331 -10.52 9.02 -10.29
CA ILE A 331 -11.51 9.11 -11.36
C ILE A 331 -11.90 7.70 -11.77
N VAL A 332 -13.21 7.45 -11.92
CA VAL A 332 -13.72 6.22 -12.51
C VAL A 332 -14.40 6.57 -13.82
N LEU A 333 -13.75 6.29 -14.95
CA LEU A 333 -14.29 6.54 -16.29
C LEU A 333 -14.83 5.25 -16.90
N MET A 334 -16.07 5.27 -17.37
CA MET A 334 -16.70 4.10 -18.00
C MET A 334 -17.35 4.49 -19.33
N THR A 335 -17.09 3.68 -20.37
CA THR A 335 -17.76 3.76 -21.69
C THR A 335 -18.01 2.38 -22.27
N ASP A 336 -19.06 2.25 -23.09
CA ASP A 336 -19.32 1.06 -23.90
C ASP A 336 -19.00 1.24 -25.39
N GLY A 337 -18.49 2.42 -25.76
CA GLY A 337 -18.36 2.88 -27.13
C GLY A 337 -17.12 3.74 -27.37
N GLU A 338 -16.94 4.10 -28.65
CA GLU A 338 -15.90 5.02 -29.12
C GLU A 338 -16.40 6.47 -28.99
N MET A 339 -15.49 7.43 -28.93
CA MET A 339 -15.86 8.84 -28.90
C MET A 339 -16.40 9.27 -30.27
N THR A 340 -17.71 9.46 -30.37
CA THR A 340 -18.42 9.74 -31.64
C THR A 340 -18.97 11.17 -31.75
N GLY A 341 -18.98 11.92 -30.64
CA GLY A 341 -19.61 13.23 -30.59
C GLY A 341 -21.12 13.12 -30.81
N ASN A 342 -21.68 14.02 -31.63
CA ASN A 342 -23.10 13.98 -32.03
C ASN A 342 -23.34 13.16 -33.31
N SER A 343 -22.37 12.33 -33.72
CA SER A 343 -22.42 11.53 -34.93
C SER A 343 -22.46 10.02 -34.62
N ALA A 344 -22.48 9.18 -35.65
CA ALA A 344 -22.34 7.72 -35.52
C ALA A 344 -20.91 7.23 -35.79
N SER A 345 -19.98 8.13 -36.11
CA SER A 345 -18.60 7.81 -36.51
C SER A 345 -17.62 8.25 -35.44
N TRP A 346 -16.56 7.47 -35.24
CA TRP A 346 -15.48 7.84 -34.31
C TRP A 346 -14.87 9.18 -34.70
N ASN A 347 -14.61 10.00 -33.68
CA ASN A 347 -14.06 11.34 -33.79
C ASN A 347 -12.72 11.42 -33.04
N PRO A 348 -11.58 11.43 -33.76
CA PRO A 348 -10.24 11.47 -33.14
C PRO A 348 -9.99 12.72 -32.29
N ALA A 349 -10.63 13.84 -32.61
CA ALA A 349 -10.42 15.09 -31.88
C ALA A 349 -11.04 15.03 -30.47
N ILE A 350 -12.17 14.34 -30.31
CA ILE A 350 -12.77 14.12 -28.98
C ILE A 350 -11.95 13.10 -28.20
N ASP A 351 -11.51 12.04 -28.87
CA ASP A 351 -10.61 11.02 -28.31
C ASP A 351 -9.35 11.66 -27.71
N THR A 352 -8.69 12.53 -28.48
CA THR A 352 -7.50 13.29 -28.05
C THR A 352 -7.79 14.16 -26.83
N LYS A 353 -8.91 14.89 -26.81
CA LYS A 353 -9.29 15.73 -25.66
C LYS A 353 -9.50 14.92 -24.38
N VAL A 354 -10.06 13.72 -24.49
CA VAL A 354 -10.20 12.81 -23.33
C VAL A 354 -8.81 12.39 -22.83
N LEU A 355 -7.89 12.05 -23.72
CA LEU A 355 -6.52 11.66 -23.34
C LEU A 355 -5.73 12.81 -22.71
N GLU A 356 -5.89 14.04 -23.20
CA GLU A 356 -5.29 15.24 -22.60
C GLU A 356 -5.74 15.41 -21.15
N GLN A 357 -7.04 15.25 -20.88
CA GLN A 357 -7.61 15.28 -19.54
C GLN A 357 -7.06 14.16 -18.65
N CYS A 358 -6.97 12.93 -19.17
CA CYS A 358 -6.41 11.81 -18.41
C CYS A 358 -4.93 12.04 -18.09
N THR A 359 -4.18 12.64 -19.01
CA THR A 359 -2.76 12.94 -18.81
C THR A 359 -2.58 13.98 -17.71
N ALA A 360 -3.31 15.10 -17.80
CA ALA A 360 -3.27 16.15 -16.79
C ALA A 360 -3.65 15.63 -15.39
N ALA A 361 -4.71 14.81 -15.31
CA ALA A 361 -5.11 14.20 -14.04
C ALA A 361 -4.01 13.29 -13.45
N LYS A 362 -3.37 12.45 -14.28
CA LYS A 362 -2.26 11.58 -13.83
C LYS A 362 -1.02 12.37 -13.38
N GLU A 363 -0.71 13.48 -14.05
CA GLU A 363 0.40 14.37 -13.67
C GLU A 363 0.20 14.99 -12.28
N GLU A 364 -1.05 15.20 -11.86
CA GLU A 364 -1.42 15.66 -10.51
C GLU A 364 -1.63 14.51 -9.50
N GLY A 365 -1.23 13.29 -9.84
CA GLY A 365 -1.35 12.14 -8.94
C GLY A 365 -2.78 11.64 -8.73
N ILE A 366 -3.73 12.00 -9.62
CA ILE A 366 -5.08 11.44 -9.62
C ILE A 366 -5.05 10.07 -10.28
N GLU A 367 -5.49 9.04 -9.55
CA GLU A 367 -5.56 7.67 -10.07
C GLU A 367 -6.85 7.48 -10.89
N ILE A 368 -6.72 6.96 -12.12
CA ILE A 368 -7.83 6.81 -13.06
C ILE A 368 -8.10 5.33 -13.29
N PHE A 369 -9.24 4.86 -12.77
CA PHE A 369 -9.83 3.58 -13.13
C PHE A 369 -10.66 3.74 -14.41
N THR A 370 -10.49 2.82 -15.34
CA THR A 370 -11.26 2.81 -16.58
C THR A 370 -11.98 1.49 -16.79
N VAL A 371 -13.22 1.56 -17.29
CA VAL A 371 -14.06 0.38 -17.52
C VAL A 371 -14.59 0.39 -18.96
N ALA A 372 -14.04 -0.48 -19.80
CA ALA A 372 -14.42 -0.69 -21.19
C ALA A 372 -15.47 -1.79 -21.30
N PHE A 373 -16.74 -1.43 -21.16
CA PHE A 373 -17.81 -2.42 -21.08
C PHE A 373 -18.35 -2.83 -22.44
N MET A 374 -18.00 -4.04 -22.91
CA MET A 374 -18.38 -4.51 -24.24
C MET A 374 -18.04 -3.48 -25.34
N ALA A 375 -16.91 -2.79 -25.17
CA ALA A 375 -16.53 -1.66 -26.01
C ALA A 375 -15.80 -2.11 -27.30
N PRO A 376 -16.01 -1.41 -28.42
CA PRO A 376 -15.24 -1.60 -29.65
C PRO A 376 -13.77 -1.16 -29.48
N GLN A 377 -12.93 -1.48 -30.48
CA GLN A 377 -11.49 -1.36 -30.37
C GLN A 377 -11.02 0.06 -29.99
N LYS A 378 -11.55 1.14 -30.59
CA LYS A 378 -11.10 2.49 -30.23
C LYS A 378 -11.48 2.89 -28.81
N GLY A 379 -12.66 2.48 -28.35
CA GLY A 379 -13.06 2.69 -26.95
C GLY A 379 -12.12 1.99 -25.97
N ARG A 380 -11.68 0.76 -26.29
CA ARG A 380 -10.70 0.03 -25.47
C ARG A 380 -9.31 0.68 -25.48
N GLU A 381 -8.81 1.04 -26.66
CA GLU A 381 -7.52 1.73 -26.82
C GLU A 381 -7.47 3.03 -26.00
N LEU A 382 -8.53 3.85 -26.09
CA LEU A 382 -8.68 5.08 -25.32
C LEU A 382 -8.65 4.83 -23.81
N LEU A 383 -9.46 3.88 -23.33
CA LEU A 383 -9.57 3.62 -21.89
C LEU A 383 -8.32 2.96 -21.31
N LEU A 384 -7.64 2.11 -22.07
CA LEU A 384 -6.35 1.55 -21.68
C LEU A 384 -5.29 2.65 -21.53
N ALA A 385 -5.21 3.57 -22.48
CA ALA A 385 -4.26 4.69 -22.42
C ALA A 385 -4.59 5.72 -21.33
N CYS A 386 -5.88 5.90 -21.03
CA CYS A 386 -6.35 6.81 -19.99
C CYS A 386 -6.08 6.27 -18.58
N ALA A 387 -6.14 4.95 -18.37
CA ALA A 387 -5.88 4.32 -17.07
C ALA A 387 -4.51 4.70 -16.48
N THR A 388 -4.41 4.70 -15.15
CA THR A 388 -3.14 4.94 -14.45
C THR A 388 -2.14 3.79 -14.63
N SER A 389 -2.63 2.55 -14.59
CA SER A 389 -1.85 1.35 -14.89
C SER A 389 -2.75 0.24 -15.42
N ASP A 390 -2.18 -0.87 -15.85
CA ASP A 390 -2.94 -2.04 -16.31
C ASP A 390 -3.92 -2.57 -15.24
N ASP A 391 -3.57 -2.44 -13.95
CA ASP A 391 -4.45 -2.81 -12.84
C ASP A 391 -5.68 -1.91 -12.70
N HIS A 392 -5.60 -0.69 -13.25
CA HIS A 392 -6.69 0.28 -13.25
C HIS A 392 -7.62 0.13 -14.47
N TYR A 393 -7.24 -0.66 -15.47
CA TYR A 393 -8.06 -0.96 -16.63
C TYR A 393 -8.91 -2.21 -16.40
N LYS A 394 -10.19 -2.15 -16.75
CA LYS A 394 -11.13 -3.28 -16.70
C LYS A 394 -11.90 -3.38 -18.01
N GLU A 395 -11.98 -4.60 -18.56
CA GLU A 395 -12.70 -4.87 -19.81
C GLU A 395 -13.77 -5.96 -19.63
N PRO A 396 -14.88 -5.64 -18.93
CA PRO A 396 -15.96 -6.60 -18.77
C PRO A 396 -16.71 -6.82 -20.09
N THR A 397 -16.99 -8.09 -20.40
CA THR A 397 -17.75 -8.50 -21.59
C THR A 397 -19.19 -8.91 -21.27
N ASP A 398 -19.56 -8.95 -19.99
CA ASP A 398 -20.89 -9.29 -19.49
C ASP A 398 -21.22 -8.54 -18.18
N MET A 399 -22.46 -8.69 -17.71
CA MET A 399 -22.94 -8.02 -16.50
C MET A 399 -22.19 -8.47 -15.23
N ALA A 400 -21.85 -9.76 -15.13
CA ALA A 400 -21.15 -10.29 -13.96
C ALA A 400 -19.74 -9.70 -13.83
N GLY A 401 -19.01 -9.65 -14.95
CA GLY A 401 -17.71 -9.00 -15.06
C GLY A 401 -17.79 -7.52 -14.75
N LEU A 402 -18.83 -6.81 -15.20
CA LEU A 402 -19.01 -5.39 -14.91
C LEU A 402 -19.23 -5.15 -13.41
N VAL A 403 -20.10 -5.93 -12.78
CA VAL A 403 -20.34 -5.87 -11.33
C VAL A 403 -19.07 -6.18 -10.55
N LYS A 404 -18.30 -7.19 -10.99
CA LYS A 404 -17.00 -7.52 -10.38
C LYS A 404 -16.01 -6.37 -10.52
N ALA A 405 -15.88 -5.78 -11.71
CA ALA A 405 -14.96 -4.67 -11.98
C ALA A 405 -15.23 -3.47 -11.07
N PHE A 406 -16.49 -3.04 -10.97
CA PHE A 406 -16.89 -1.95 -10.07
C PHE A 406 -16.73 -2.30 -8.59
N GLY A 407 -16.99 -3.56 -8.21
CA GLY A 407 -16.71 -4.04 -6.85
C GLY A 407 -15.22 -4.00 -6.50
N ASP A 408 -14.34 -4.42 -7.43
CA ASP A 408 -12.88 -4.38 -7.23
C ASP A 408 -12.37 -2.93 -7.14
N ILE A 409 -12.90 -2.01 -7.96
CA ILE A 409 -12.59 -0.57 -7.88
C ILE A 409 -13.03 0.00 -6.52
N GLY A 410 -14.25 -0.31 -6.09
CA GLY A 410 -14.78 0.13 -4.80
C GLY A 410 -13.93 -0.35 -3.64
N LYS A 411 -13.44 -1.59 -3.69
CA LYS A 411 -12.50 -2.15 -2.70
C LYS A 411 -11.14 -1.47 -2.74
N ALA A 412 -10.60 -1.17 -3.92
CA ALA A 412 -9.31 -0.50 -4.04
C ALA A 412 -9.36 0.91 -3.42
N ALA A 413 -10.39 1.69 -3.77
CA ALA A 413 -10.59 3.02 -3.19
C ALA A 413 -10.91 2.96 -1.68
N ALA A 414 -11.71 1.98 -1.24
CA ALA A 414 -11.96 1.72 0.17
C ALA A 414 -10.65 1.39 0.92
N ALA A 415 -9.80 0.54 0.34
CA ALA A 415 -8.53 0.16 0.95
C ALA A 415 -7.61 1.37 1.13
N ALA A 416 -7.63 2.32 0.18
CA ALA A 416 -6.94 3.60 0.33
C ALA A 416 -7.42 4.33 1.59
N SER A 417 -8.73 4.41 1.84
CA SER A 417 -9.31 5.05 3.03
C SER A 417 -9.01 4.38 4.37
N THR A 418 -8.59 3.12 4.34
CA THR A 418 -8.33 2.31 5.55
C THR A 418 -6.85 2.00 5.76
N ARG A 419 -5.93 2.50 4.92
CA ARG A 419 -4.55 2.02 4.87
C ARG A 419 -3.72 2.52 6.06
N LEU A 420 -3.51 1.64 7.03
CA LEU A 420 -2.31 1.62 7.88
C LEU A 420 -1.23 0.88 7.08
N THR A 421 -0.14 1.55 6.72
CA THR A 421 1.02 0.87 6.13
C THR A 421 1.80 0.20 7.26
N ASN A 422 1.84 -1.14 7.27
CA ASN A 422 2.63 -1.96 8.19
C ASN A 422 4.13 -1.94 7.87
#